data_AF-A0A699ZMJ3-F1
#
_entry.id   AF-A0A699ZMJ3-F1
#
_cell.length_a   1.000
_cell.length_b   1.000
_cell.length_c   1.000
_cell.angle_alpha   90.00
_cell.angle_beta   90.00
_cell.angle_gamma   90.00
#
_symmetry.space_group_name_H-M   'P 1'
#
loop_
_entity.id
_entity.type
_entity.pdbx_description
1 polymer ?
#
loop_
_entity_poly.entity_id
_entity_poly.type
_entity_poly.pdbx_seq_one_letter_code
_entity_poly.pdbx_strand_id
1 'polypeptide(L)'
;MQRDELQQQLSQLEEAAGKLAQQRTRLVSCQADACGLAAAYLQKLRSSQVQLLEHLIAQAQQEAAATAQSHADMAQNIDKARSLLAQRKAEIDSLKAQLLEKEAALVAANNSLADADKQLQAATAQCSIAQEQLKAHQSNLSSQEEQLEAQAQAVQAAKLSAAQQLAAAEAQHSTLAAQGHALDSAAAEMARCKARIAARVEMESRVGAVREELRAKQQAAQDKLQALISRIAACDSQAAGLATQLAEHRSQQAAARAQLAVVEQSLPAVQAAKKSAVAKKDYKKAAGLDLECRALASQAECLQATLAELGDTVDKAQLSVTNLESEALSLRATESEH
;
A
#
# COMPACT_ATOMS: atom_id res chain seq x y z
N MET A 1 -201.82 -117.01 -38.54
CA MET A 1 -201.70 -115.58 -38.91
C MET A 1 -200.91 -114.73 -37.90
N GLN A 2 -200.08 -115.31 -37.01
CA GLN A 2 -199.20 -114.57 -36.08
C GLN A 2 -197.70 -114.81 -36.35
N ARG A 3 -197.37 -115.63 -37.34
CA ARG A 3 -195.98 -116.04 -37.64
C ARG A 3 -195.29 -115.11 -38.64
N ASP A 4 -196.06 -114.51 -39.54
CA ASP A 4 -195.50 -113.71 -40.65
C ASP A 4 -195.05 -112.30 -40.20
N GLU A 5 -195.68 -111.71 -39.17
CA GLU A 5 -195.27 -110.41 -38.60
C GLU A 5 -193.94 -110.47 -37.84
N LEU A 6 -193.68 -111.58 -37.14
CA LEU A 6 -192.41 -111.81 -36.43
C LEU A 6 -191.23 -111.95 -37.41
N GLN A 7 -191.48 -112.50 -38.59
CA GLN A 7 -190.45 -112.74 -39.59
C GLN A 7 -190.03 -111.43 -40.30
N GLN A 8 -190.96 -110.49 -40.47
CA GLN A 8 -190.67 -109.17 -41.02
C GLN A 8 -189.88 -108.29 -40.04
N GLN A 9 -190.18 -108.37 -38.74
CA GLN A 9 -189.40 -107.65 -37.71
C GLN A 9 -187.97 -108.18 -37.58
N LEU A 10 -187.75 -109.49 -37.74
CA LEU A 10 -186.41 -110.10 -37.74
C LEU A 10 -185.55 -109.57 -38.90
N SER A 11 -186.11 -109.46 -40.11
CA SER A 11 -185.36 -108.98 -41.28
C SER A 11 -184.93 -107.51 -41.15
N GLN A 12 -185.77 -106.65 -40.57
CA GLN A 12 -185.41 -105.25 -40.31
C GLN A 12 -184.35 -105.12 -39.22
N LEU A 13 -184.36 -106.00 -38.22
CA LEU A 13 -183.35 -106.06 -37.16
C LEU A 13 -181.99 -106.53 -37.69
N GLU A 14 -181.97 -107.50 -38.61
CA GLU A 14 -180.75 -107.95 -39.28
C GLU A 14 -180.15 -106.86 -40.17
N GLU A 15 -180.97 -106.11 -40.91
CA GLU A 15 -180.48 -105.00 -41.74
C GLU A 15 -179.95 -103.83 -40.88
N ALA A 16 -180.63 -103.52 -39.78
CA ALA A 16 -180.16 -102.53 -38.81
C ALA A 16 -178.85 -102.99 -38.14
N ALA A 17 -178.74 -104.26 -37.76
CA ALA A 17 -177.52 -104.85 -37.21
C ALA A 17 -176.37 -104.82 -38.23
N GLY A 18 -176.65 -105.07 -39.51
CA GLY A 18 -175.69 -104.96 -40.60
C GLY A 18 -175.17 -103.54 -40.78
N LYS A 19 -176.04 -102.53 -40.81
CA LYS A 19 -175.65 -101.11 -40.87
C LYS A 19 -174.85 -100.68 -39.65
N LEU A 20 -175.22 -101.15 -38.46
CA LEU A 20 -174.54 -100.85 -37.20
C LEU A 20 -173.16 -101.54 -37.13
N ALA A 21 -173.03 -102.76 -37.63
CA ALA A 21 -171.74 -103.43 -37.80
C ALA A 21 -170.83 -102.69 -38.81
N GLN A 22 -171.40 -102.18 -39.90
CA GLN A 22 -170.65 -101.41 -40.90
C GLN A 22 -170.18 -100.05 -40.34
N GLN A 23 -171.04 -99.35 -39.58
CA GLN A 23 -170.66 -98.13 -38.87
C GLN A 23 -169.59 -98.40 -37.80
N ARG A 24 -169.71 -99.50 -37.05
CA ARG A 24 -168.70 -99.92 -36.06
C ARG A 24 -167.36 -100.22 -36.73
N THR A 25 -167.38 -100.87 -37.89
CA THR A 25 -166.15 -101.15 -38.65
C THR A 25 -165.48 -99.86 -39.13
N ARG A 26 -166.26 -98.88 -39.62
CA ARG A 26 -165.76 -97.54 -39.98
C ARG A 26 -165.24 -96.75 -38.78
N LEU A 27 -165.91 -96.83 -37.64
CA LEU A 27 -165.46 -96.21 -36.40
C LEU A 27 -164.14 -96.81 -35.93
N VAL A 28 -164.02 -98.14 -35.97
CA VAL A 28 -162.78 -98.85 -35.62
C VAL A 28 -161.66 -98.53 -36.62
N SER A 29 -161.95 -98.43 -37.92
CA SER A 29 -160.95 -98.03 -38.91
C SER A 29 -160.50 -96.57 -38.70
N CYS A 30 -161.45 -95.63 -38.51
CA CYS A 30 -161.12 -94.24 -38.16
C CYS A 30 -160.33 -94.14 -36.85
N GLN A 31 -160.66 -94.97 -35.85
CA GLN A 31 -159.94 -95.00 -34.59
C GLN A 31 -158.53 -95.56 -34.75
N ALA A 32 -158.35 -96.60 -35.57
CA ALA A 32 -157.04 -97.14 -35.92
C ALA A 32 -156.20 -96.12 -36.69
N ASP A 33 -156.78 -95.42 -37.65
CA ASP A 33 -156.12 -94.35 -38.41
C ASP A 33 -155.74 -93.17 -37.51
N ALA A 34 -156.65 -92.74 -36.62
CA ALA A 34 -156.37 -91.70 -35.64
C ALA A 34 -155.27 -92.11 -34.66
N CYS A 35 -155.26 -93.37 -34.20
CA CYS A 35 -154.20 -93.91 -33.34
C CYS A 35 -152.86 -94.00 -34.09
N GLY A 36 -152.86 -94.42 -35.36
CA GLY A 36 -151.67 -94.45 -36.21
C GLY A 36 -151.10 -93.05 -36.44
N LEU A 37 -151.96 -92.07 -36.70
CA LEU A 37 -151.57 -90.67 -36.85
C LEU A 37 -151.00 -90.11 -35.54
N ALA A 38 -151.62 -90.41 -34.39
CA ALA A 38 -151.14 -90.00 -33.07
C ALA A 38 -149.77 -90.63 -32.74
N ALA A 39 -149.59 -91.92 -33.03
CA ALA A 39 -148.32 -92.61 -32.84
C ALA A 39 -147.20 -92.02 -33.73
N ALA A 40 -147.51 -91.77 -35.02
CA ALA A 40 -146.57 -91.12 -35.93
C ALA A 40 -146.21 -89.70 -35.50
N TYR A 41 -147.18 -88.93 -34.99
CA TYR A 41 -146.94 -87.59 -34.44
C TYR A 41 -146.06 -87.64 -33.18
N LEU A 42 -146.34 -88.54 -32.24
CA LEU A 42 -145.51 -88.74 -31.04
C LEU A 42 -144.09 -89.20 -31.38
N GLN A 43 -143.93 -90.07 -32.37
CA GLN A 43 -142.62 -90.48 -32.85
C GLN A 43 -141.86 -89.32 -33.49
N LYS A 44 -142.51 -88.51 -34.34
CA LYS A 44 -141.92 -87.28 -34.89
C LYS A 44 -141.53 -86.31 -33.79
N LEU A 45 -142.41 -86.08 -32.80
CA LEU A 45 -142.12 -85.20 -31.67
C LEU A 45 -140.92 -85.71 -30.87
N ARG A 46 -140.86 -87.01 -30.55
CA ARG A 46 -139.70 -87.62 -29.89
C ARG A 46 -138.43 -87.46 -30.72
N SER A 47 -138.48 -87.74 -32.02
CA SER A 47 -137.31 -87.58 -32.90
C SER A 47 -136.85 -86.13 -32.96
N SER A 48 -137.77 -85.16 -33.02
CA SER A 48 -137.47 -83.74 -33.00
C SER A 48 -136.90 -83.29 -31.65
N GLN A 49 -137.41 -83.80 -30.53
CA GLN A 49 -136.87 -83.54 -29.20
C GLN A 49 -135.47 -84.10 -29.02
N VAL A 50 -135.21 -85.33 -29.49
CA VAL A 50 -133.87 -85.94 -29.45
C VAL A 50 -132.90 -85.13 -30.30
N GLN A 51 -133.27 -84.76 -31.53
CA GLN A 51 -132.44 -83.91 -32.39
C GLN A 51 -132.14 -82.55 -31.75
N LEU A 52 -133.12 -81.93 -31.08
CA LEU A 52 -132.91 -80.66 -30.37
C LEU A 52 -131.94 -80.83 -29.21
N LEU A 53 -132.08 -81.90 -28.42
CA LEU A 53 -131.17 -82.17 -27.30
C LEU A 53 -129.75 -82.51 -27.79
N GLU A 54 -129.61 -83.29 -28.86
CA GLU A 54 -128.32 -83.58 -29.49
C GLU A 54 -127.65 -82.30 -29.99
N HIS A 55 -128.41 -81.39 -30.62
CA HIS A 55 -127.91 -80.08 -31.03
C HIS A 55 -127.45 -79.23 -29.84
N LEU A 56 -128.26 -79.17 -28.76
CA LEU A 56 -127.90 -78.41 -27.55
C LEU A 56 -126.67 -78.98 -26.84
N ILE A 57 -126.52 -80.31 -26.79
CA ILE A 57 -125.34 -80.97 -26.22
C ILE A 57 -124.11 -80.66 -27.07
N ALA A 58 -124.21 -80.77 -28.41
CA ALA A 58 -123.11 -80.44 -29.31
C ALA A 58 -122.69 -78.98 -29.18
N GLN A 59 -123.65 -78.05 -29.08
CA GLN A 59 -123.38 -76.64 -28.85
C GLN A 59 -122.70 -76.41 -27.50
N ALA A 60 -123.20 -76.99 -26.41
CA ALA A 60 -122.60 -76.86 -25.08
C ALA A 60 -121.17 -77.43 -25.03
N GLN A 61 -120.92 -78.55 -25.74
CA GLN A 61 -119.57 -79.11 -25.89
C GLN A 61 -118.63 -78.20 -26.68
N GLN A 62 -119.13 -77.58 -27.75
CA GLN A 62 -118.35 -76.62 -28.53
C GLN A 62 -118.00 -75.36 -27.70
N GLU A 63 -118.96 -74.81 -26.94
CA GLU A 63 -118.73 -73.68 -26.04
C GLU A 63 -117.78 -74.05 -24.88
N ALA A 64 -117.92 -75.25 -24.31
CA ALA A 64 -117.00 -75.77 -23.30
C ALA A 64 -115.57 -75.94 -23.85
N ALA A 65 -115.42 -76.43 -25.08
CA ALA A 65 -114.12 -76.56 -25.73
C ALA A 65 -113.50 -75.18 -26.02
N ALA A 66 -114.28 -74.23 -26.53
CA ALA A 66 -113.82 -72.87 -26.78
C ALA A 66 -113.39 -72.14 -25.50
N THR A 67 -114.16 -72.29 -24.42
CA THR A 67 -113.81 -71.69 -23.11
C THR A 67 -112.58 -72.36 -22.49
N ALA A 68 -112.45 -73.69 -22.60
CA ALA A 68 -111.25 -74.41 -22.17
C ALA A 68 -110.00 -73.95 -22.92
N GLN A 69 -110.10 -73.78 -24.25
CA GLN A 69 -108.99 -73.25 -25.05
C GLN A 69 -108.64 -71.82 -24.64
N SER A 70 -109.64 -70.94 -24.46
CA SER A 70 -109.42 -69.57 -23.99
C SER A 70 -108.73 -69.53 -22.61
N HIS A 71 -109.11 -70.42 -21.69
CA HIS A 71 -108.46 -70.51 -20.37
C HIS A 71 -107.02 -71.03 -20.48
N ALA A 72 -106.75 -72.00 -21.37
CA ALA A 72 -105.39 -72.48 -21.62
C ALA A 72 -104.50 -71.36 -22.20
N ASP A 73 -105.01 -70.59 -23.16
CA ASP A 73 -104.29 -69.46 -23.75
C ASP A 73 -104.03 -68.35 -22.71
N MET A 74 -105.02 -68.05 -21.87
CA MET A 74 -104.85 -67.10 -20.76
C MET A 74 -103.81 -67.59 -19.74
N ALA A 75 -103.82 -68.86 -19.36
CA ALA A 75 -102.83 -69.43 -18.45
C ALA A 75 -101.41 -69.31 -19.03
N GLN A 76 -101.24 -69.65 -20.31
CA GLN A 76 -99.95 -69.50 -21.00
C GLN A 76 -99.49 -68.03 -21.04
N ASN A 77 -100.40 -67.09 -21.26
CA ASN A 77 -100.07 -65.66 -21.25
C ASN A 77 -99.70 -65.15 -19.85
N ILE A 78 -100.37 -65.64 -18.80
CA ILE A 78 -100.02 -65.34 -17.41
C ILE A 78 -98.63 -65.86 -17.08
N ASP A 79 -98.29 -67.09 -17.50
CA ASP A 79 -96.97 -67.66 -17.25
C ASP A 79 -95.86 -66.90 -18.00
N LYS A 80 -96.10 -66.50 -19.26
CA LYS A 80 -95.21 -65.60 -20.00
C LYS A 80 -95.02 -64.27 -19.27
N ALA A 81 -96.10 -63.65 -18.80
CA ALA A 81 -96.04 -62.38 -18.06
C ALA A 81 -95.28 -62.52 -16.73
N ARG A 82 -95.47 -63.62 -16.00
CA ARG A 82 -94.72 -63.93 -14.77
C ARG A 82 -93.23 -64.09 -15.04
N SER A 83 -92.86 -64.81 -16.10
CA SER A 83 -91.45 -64.97 -16.51
C SER A 83 -90.81 -63.63 -16.86
N LEU A 84 -91.50 -62.79 -17.65
CA LEU A 84 -91.01 -61.45 -18.00
C LEU A 84 -90.88 -60.56 -16.76
N LEU A 85 -91.84 -60.61 -15.84
CA LEU A 85 -91.79 -59.84 -14.60
C LEU A 85 -90.62 -60.28 -13.70
N ALA A 86 -90.34 -61.59 -13.61
CA ALA A 86 -89.18 -62.10 -12.90
C ALA A 86 -87.86 -61.63 -13.54
N GLN A 87 -87.76 -61.67 -14.87
CA GLN A 87 -86.60 -61.16 -15.60
C GLN A 87 -86.40 -59.67 -15.35
N ARG A 88 -87.45 -58.85 -15.47
CA ARG A 88 -87.37 -57.40 -15.25
C ARG A 88 -86.99 -57.05 -13.81
N LYS A 89 -87.46 -57.82 -12.82
CA LYS A 89 -87.02 -57.66 -11.42
C LYS A 89 -85.51 -57.91 -11.28
N ALA A 90 -85.01 -59.01 -11.86
CA ALA A 90 -83.58 -59.30 -11.84
C ALA A 90 -82.74 -58.23 -12.54
N GLU A 91 -83.21 -57.70 -13.68
CA GLU A 91 -82.55 -56.58 -14.38
C GLU A 91 -82.53 -55.30 -13.51
N ILE A 92 -83.63 -54.96 -12.84
CA ILE A 92 -83.70 -53.82 -11.92
C ILE A 92 -82.72 -53.98 -10.76
N ASP A 93 -82.65 -55.16 -10.15
CA ASP A 93 -81.74 -55.41 -9.04
C ASP A 93 -80.27 -55.35 -9.48
N SER A 94 -79.95 -55.84 -10.67
CA SER A 94 -78.62 -55.70 -11.28
C SER A 94 -78.27 -54.23 -11.53
N LEU A 95 -79.20 -53.43 -12.07
CA LEU A 95 -78.96 -52.00 -12.32
C LEU A 95 -78.78 -51.21 -11.03
N LYS A 96 -79.54 -51.53 -9.98
CA LYS A 96 -79.35 -50.94 -8.64
C LYS A 96 -77.97 -51.25 -8.07
N ALA A 97 -77.50 -52.48 -8.19
CA ALA A 97 -76.17 -52.86 -7.73
C ALA A 97 -75.07 -52.07 -8.48
N GLN A 98 -75.19 -51.95 -9.81
CA GLN A 98 -74.26 -51.15 -10.61
C GLN A 98 -74.30 -49.67 -10.25
N LEU A 99 -75.49 -49.11 -9.98
CA LEU A 99 -75.63 -47.72 -9.56
C LEU A 99 -74.90 -47.46 -8.24
N LEU A 100 -75.11 -48.32 -7.23
CA LEU A 100 -74.44 -48.22 -5.93
C LEU A 100 -72.92 -48.33 -6.06
N GLU A 101 -72.41 -49.22 -6.92
CA GLU A 101 -70.98 -49.33 -7.21
C GLU A 101 -70.42 -48.04 -7.83
N LYS A 102 -71.15 -47.45 -8.79
CA LYS A 102 -70.73 -46.20 -9.43
C LYS A 102 -70.80 -45.01 -8.47
N GLU A 103 -71.80 -44.95 -7.59
CA GLU A 103 -71.89 -43.93 -6.54
C GLU A 103 -70.71 -44.04 -5.57
N ALA A 104 -70.36 -45.24 -5.13
CA ALA A 104 -69.19 -45.47 -4.27
C ALA A 104 -67.88 -45.07 -4.97
N ALA A 105 -67.71 -45.40 -6.25
CA ALA A 105 -66.55 -45.01 -7.03
C ALA A 105 -66.45 -43.48 -7.20
N LEU A 106 -67.58 -42.79 -7.36
CA LEU A 106 -67.63 -41.34 -7.47
C LEU A 106 -67.22 -40.66 -6.15
N VAL A 107 -67.72 -41.18 -5.02
CA VAL A 107 -67.30 -40.70 -3.69
C VAL A 107 -65.79 -40.88 -3.48
N ALA A 108 -65.23 -42.04 -3.85
CA ALA A 108 -63.80 -42.28 -3.75
C ALA A 108 -62.99 -41.32 -4.65
N ALA A 109 -63.43 -41.08 -5.88
CA ALA A 109 -62.80 -40.14 -6.79
C ALA A 109 -62.83 -38.70 -6.27
N ASN A 110 -63.96 -38.26 -5.71
CA ASN A 110 -64.08 -36.92 -5.11
C ASN A 110 -63.14 -36.73 -3.91
N ASN A 111 -63.01 -37.74 -3.06
CA ASN A 111 -62.06 -37.69 -1.94
C ASN A 111 -60.62 -37.59 -2.44
N SER A 112 -60.25 -38.39 -3.45
CA SER A 112 -58.91 -38.34 -4.06
C SER A 112 -58.64 -36.97 -4.71
N LEU A 113 -59.64 -36.35 -5.33
CA LEU A 113 -59.51 -35.03 -5.93
C LEU A 113 -59.31 -33.95 -4.85
N ALA A 114 -60.05 -34.03 -3.74
CA ALA A 114 -59.89 -33.11 -2.62
C ALA A 114 -58.49 -33.20 -1.98
N ASP A 115 -57.92 -34.40 -1.89
CA ASP A 115 -56.56 -34.59 -1.38
C ASP A 115 -55.50 -34.07 -2.36
N ALA A 116 -55.69 -34.29 -3.67
CA ALA A 116 -54.82 -33.73 -4.70
C ALA A 116 -54.85 -32.18 -4.69
N ASP A 117 -56.02 -31.57 -4.49
CA ASP A 117 -56.16 -30.12 -4.41
C ASP A 117 -55.41 -29.54 -3.19
N LYS A 118 -55.52 -30.19 -2.02
CA LYS A 118 -54.74 -29.82 -0.83
C LYS A 118 -53.23 -29.91 -1.08
N GLN A 119 -52.77 -30.96 -1.76
CA GLN A 119 -51.35 -31.11 -2.10
C GLN A 119 -50.88 -30.03 -3.07
N LEU A 120 -51.71 -29.67 -4.05
CA LEU A 120 -51.40 -28.62 -5.02
C LEU A 120 -51.35 -27.23 -4.36
N GLN A 121 -52.26 -26.95 -3.43
CA GLN A 121 -52.22 -25.72 -2.62
C GLN A 121 -50.94 -25.65 -1.77
N ALA A 122 -50.54 -26.74 -1.13
CA ALA A 122 -49.31 -26.79 -0.35
C ALA A 122 -48.06 -26.58 -1.22
N ALA A 123 -47.98 -27.23 -2.39
CA ALA A 123 -46.89 -27.06 -3.34
C ALA A 123 -46.82 -25.62 -3.89
N THR A 124 -47.96 -25.01 -4.15
CA THR A 124 -48.06 -23.61 -4.61
C THR A 124 -47.53 -22.65 -3.53
N ALA A 125 -47.90 -22.86 -2.27
CA ALA A 125 -47.39 -22.06 -1.16
C ALA A 125 -45.87 -22.20 -1.00
N GLN A 126 -45.33 -23.42 -1.13
CA GLN A 126 -43.89 -23.66 -1.09
C GLN A 126 -43.15 -22.98 -2.24
N CYS A 127 -43.70 -23.01 -3.46
CA CYS A 127 -43.13 -22.30 -4.60
C CYS A 127 -43.10 -20.78 -4.38
N SER A 128 -44.16 -20.21 -3.80
CA SER A 128 -44.21 -18.78 -3.47
C SER A 128 -43.11 -18.40 -2.46
N ILE A 129 -42.96 -19.19 -1.39
CA ILE A 129 -41.91 -18.97 -0.38
C ILE A 129 -40.52 -19.06 -1.02
N ALA A 130 -40.27 -20.09 -1.83
CA ALA A 130 -38.99 -20.26 -2.52
C ALA A 130 -38.69 -19.09 -3.47
N GLN A 131 -39.70 -18.55 -4.15
CA GLN A 131 -39.55 -17.40 -5.03
C GLN A 131 -39.20 -16.12 -4.26
N GLU A 132 -39.81 -15.89 -3.10
CA GLU A 132 -39.47 -14.77 -2.21
C GLU A 132 -38.05 -14.88 -1.67
N GLN A 133 -37.65 -16.09 -1.23
CA GLN A 133 -36.29 -16.36 -0.79
C GLN A 133 -35.27 -16.13 -1.90
N LEU A 134 -35.56 -16.56 -3.13
CA LEU A 134 -34.69 -16.32 -4.27
C LEU A 134 -34.50 -14.82 -4.55
N LYS A 135 -35.59 -14.03 -4.50
CA LYS A 135 -35.52 -12.57 -4.64
C LYS A 135 -34.68 -11.92 -3.54
N ALA A 136 -34.84 -12.38 -2.30
CA ALA A 136 -34.03 -11.89 -1.17
C ALA A 136 -32.54 -12.22 -1.36
N HIS A 137 -32.23 -13.44 -1.80
CA HIS A 137 -30.86 -13.85 -2.11
C HIS A 137 -30.25 -13.04 -3.26
N GLN A 138 -31.01 -12.76 -4.32
CA GLN A 138 -30.56 -11.91 -5.43
C GLN A 138 -30.24 -10.49 -4.97
N SER A 139 -31.10 -9.89 -4.13
CA SER A 139 -30.85 -8.56 -3.55
C SER A 139 -29.58 -8.53 -2.69
N ASN A 140 -29.40 -9.55 -1.84
CA ASN A 140 -28.21 -9.67 -1.01
C ASN A 140 -26.93 -9.86 -1.84
N LEU A 141 -26.96 -10.67 -2.89
CA LEU A 141 -25.84 -10.86 -3.81
C LEU A 141 -25.48 -9.55 -4.51
N SER A 142 -26.47 -8.82 -5.05
CA SER A 142 -26.25 -7.51 -5.67
C SER A 142 -25.59 -6.53 -4.70
N SER A 143 -26.04 -6.48 -3.44
CA SER A 143 -25.42 -5.62 -2.43
C SER A 143 -23.98 -6.05 -2.08
N GLN A 144 -23.71 -7.35 -2.02
CA GLN A 144 -22.36 -7.87 -1.80
C GLN A 144 -21.42 -7.56 -2.98
N GLU A 145 -21.91 -7.66 -4.21
CA GLU A 145 -21.15 -7.30 -5.42
C GLU A 145 -20.76 -5.81 -5.40
N GLU A 146 -21.71 -4.91 -5.10
CA GLU A 146 -21.44 -3.48 -4.96
C GLU A 146 -20.41 -3.18 -3.85
N GLN A 147 -20.51 -3.87 -2.71
CA GLN A 147 -19.55 -3.72 -1.61
C GLN A 147 -18.15 -4.20 -2.00
N LEU A 148 -18.04 -5.33 -2.70
CA LEU A 148 -16.76 -5.85 -3.18
C LEU A 148 -16.14 -4.93 -4.22
N GLU A 149 -16.92 -4.35 -5.12
CA GLU A 149 -16.44 -3.39 -6.10
C GLU A 149 -15.91 -2.10 -5.44
N ALA A 150 -16.64 -1.57 -4.45
CA ALA A 150 -16.18 -0.43 -3.65
C ALA A 150 -14.87 -0.74 -2.89
N GLN A 151 -14.75 -1.94 -2.31
CA GLN A 151 -13.52 -2.37 -1.63
C GLN A 151 -12.35 -2.49 -2.62
N ALA A 152 -12.58 -3.04 -3.81
CA ALA A 152 -11.55 -3.16 -4.85
C ALA A 152 -11.02 -1.77 -5.28
N GLN A 153 -11.92 -0.80 -5.46
CA GLN A 153 -11.55 0.59 -5.78
C GLN A 153 -10.75 1.24 -4.63
N ALA A 154 -11.15 1.03 -3.38
CA ALA A 154 -10.43 1.55 -2.21
C ALA A 154 -9.01 0.97 -2.09
N VAL A 155 -8.85 -0.34 -2.32
CA VAL A 155 -7.53 -1.00 -2.33
C VAL A 155 -6.65 -0.44 -3.46
N GLN A 156 -7.21 -0.22 -4.64
CA GLN A 156 -6.46 0.35 -5.76
C GLN A 156 -6.01 1.79 -5.48
N ALA A 157 -6.85 2.62 -4.86
CA ALA A 157 -6.49 3.97 -4.42
C ALA A 157 -5.39 3.95 -3.36
N ALA A 158 -5.50 3.06 -2.36
CA ALA A 158 -4.47 2.89 -1.33
C ALA A 158 -3.12 2.46 -1.93
N LYS A 159 -3.13 1.55 -2.92
CA LYS A 159 -1.92 1.11 -3.63
C LYS A 159 -1.24 2.26 -4.37
N LEU A 160 -2.00 3.11 -5.07
CA LEU A 160 -1.46 4.28 -5.76
C LEU A 160 -0.85 5.29 -4.78
N SER A 161 -1.53 5.56 -3.66
CA SER A 161 -1.01 6.42 -2.61
C SER A 161 0.29 5.89 -2.00
N ALA A 162 0.35 4.59 -1.68
CA ALA A 162 1.56 3.96 -1.16
C ALA A 162 2.74 4.03 -2.16
N ALA A 163 2.49 3.84 -3.45
CA ALA A 163 3.51 3.97 -4.49
C ALA A 163 4.05 5.41 -4.59
N GLN A 164 3.17 6.42 -4.47
CA GLN A 164 3.58 7.83 -4.43
C GLN A 164 4.43 8.14 -3.19
N GLN A 165 4.05 7.61 -2.02
CA GLN A 165 4.80 7.78 -0.78
C GLN A 165 6.19 7.13 -0.88
N LEU A 166 6.29 5.94 -1.48
CA LEU A 166 7.57 5.27 -1.69
C LEU A 166 8.49 6.10 -2.60
N ALA A 167 7.98 6.58 -3.73
CA ALA A 167 8.76 7.43 -4.64
C ALA A 167 9.23 8.74 -3.97
N ALA A 168 8.38 9.34 -3.13
CA ALA A 168 8.75 10.52 -2.35
C ALA A 168 9.86 10.21 -1.33
N ALA A 169 9.78 9.07 -0.65
CA ALA A 169 10.81 8.62 0.29
C ALA A 169 12.15 8.33 -0.40
N GLU A 170 12.13 7.69 -1.58
CA GLU A 170 13.33 7.44 -2.40
C GLU A 170 13.99 8.75 -2.84
N ALA A 171 13.20 9.74 -3.26
CA ALA A 171 13.71 11.07 -3.61
C ALA A 171 14.34 11.79 -2.40
N GLN A 172 13.72 11.69 -1.23
CA GLN A 172 14.27 12.24 0.01
C GLN A 172 15.58 11.54 0.40
N HIS A 173 15.65 10.21 0.29
CA HIS A 173 16.87 9.44 0.55
C HIS A 173 18.00 9.85 -0.39
N SER A 174 17.73 10.01 -1.68
CA SER A 174 18.73 10.51 -2.64
C SER A 174 19.23 11.91 -2.28
N THR A 175 18.34 12.79 -1.80
CA THR A 175 18.70 14.15 -1.38
C THR A 175 19.58 14.13 -0.13
N LEU A 176 19.23 13.32 0.87
CA LEU A 176 20.02 13.15 2.09
C LEU A 176 21.40 12.55 1.79
N ALA A 177 21.49 11.59 0.87
CA ALA A 177 22.78 11.02 0.44
C ALA A 177 23.69 12.09 -0.20
N ALA A 178 23.13 12.94 -1.07
CA ALA A 178 23.87 14.05 -1.66
C ALA A 178 24.32 15.07 -0.61
N GLN A 179 23.47 15.38 0.38
CA GLN A 179 23.82 16.24 1.51
C GLN A 179 24.93 15.63 2.36
N GLY A 180 24.91 14.32 2.59
CA GLY A 180 25.98 13.58 3.28
C GLY A 180 27.34 13.74 2.58
N HIS A 181 27.39 13.52 1.26
CA HIS A 181 28.61 13.74 0.48
C HIS A 181 29.10 15.19 0.50
N ALA A 182 28.19 16.16 0.47
CA ALA A 182 28.55 17.58 0.58
C ALA A 182 29.17 17.92 1.94
N LEU A 183 28.62 17.35 3.03
CA LEU A 183 29.16 17.50 4.38
C LEU A 183 30.54 16.85 4.52
N ASP A 184 30.75 15.65 3.96
CA ASP A 184 32.06 14.99 3.95
C ASP A 184 33.11 15.83 3.22
N SER A 185 32.75 16.38 2.05
CA SER A 185 33.63 17.27 1.30
C SER A 185 33.95 18.55 2.09
N ALA A 186 32.96 19.14 2.76
CA ALA A 186 33.16 20.32 3.59
C ALA A 186 34.05 20.03 4.81
N ALA A 187 33.89 18.87 5.44
CA ALA A 187 34.73 18.42 6.54
C ALA A 187 36.19 18.22 6.08
N ALA A 188 36.41 17.63 4.90
CA ALA A 188 37.74 17.49 4.31
C ALA A 188 38.41 18.85 4.03
N GLU A 189 37.65 19.82 3.51
CA GLU A 189 38.16 21.19 3.30
C GLU A 189 38.47 21.91 4.61
N MET A 190 37.64 21.77 5.65
CA MET A 190 37.95 22.30 6.98
C MET A 190 39.23 21.69 7.57
N ALA A 191 39.44 20.38 7.40
CA ALA A 191 40.67 19.72 7.83
C ALA A 191 41.91 20.26 7.09
N ARG A 192 41.80 20.50 5.77
CA ARG A 192 42.86 21.15 4.97
C ARG A 192 43.12 22.59 5.45
N CYS A 193 42.08 23.37 5.70
CA CYS A 193 42.20 24.72 6.25
C CYS A 193 42.89 24.72 7.61
N LYS A 194 42.53 23.79 8.52
CA LYS A 194 43.20 23.61 9.81
C LYS A 194 44.70 23.33 9.63
N ALA A 195 45.08 22.44 8.72
CA ALA A 195 46.48 22.15 8.42
C ALA A 195 47.22 23.38 7.87
N ARG A 196 46.60 24.14 6.97
CA ARG A 196 47.17 25.40 6.43
C ARG A 196 47.39 26.45 7.53
N ILE A 197 46.45 26.58 8.46
CA ILE A 197 46.58 27.50 9.60
C ILE A 197 47.75 27.05 10.50
N ALA A 198 47.85 25.77 10.83
CA ALA A 198 48.94 25.24 11.64
C ALA A 198 50.31 25.52 11.00
N ALA A 199 50.44 25.27 9.68
CA ALA A 199 51.66 25.57 8.94
C ALA A 199 51.99 27.08 8.95
N ARG A 200 50.99 27.95 8.86
CA ARG A 200 51.18 29.40 8.94
C ARG A 200 51.67 29.84 10.33
N VAL A 201 51.12 29.29 11.41
CA VAL A 201 51.56 29.58 12.79
C VAL A 201 53.02 29.17 12.99
N GLU A 202 53.43 28.03 12.45
CA GLU A 202 54.84 27.59 12.48
C GLU A 202 55.75 28.57 11.72
N MET A 203 55.33 28.99 10.51
CA MET A 203 56.08 29.98 9.73
C MET A 203 56.18 31.33 10.45
N GLU A 204 55.11 31.81 11.09
CA GLU A 204 55.12 33.04 11.88
C GLU A 204 56.09 32.92 13.09
N SER A 205 56.14 31.76 13.73
CA SER A 205 57.11 31.47 14.80
C SER A 205 58.56 31.50 14.28
N ARG A 206 58.82 30.91 13.10
CA ARG A 206 60.14 30.97 12.44
C ARG A 206 60.54 32.40 12.07
N VAL A 207 59.62 33.18 11.53
CA VAL A 207 59.84 34.61 11.24
C VAL A 207 60.13 35.39 12.52
N GLY A 208 59.43 35.08 13.62
CA GLY A 208 59.72 35.63 14.95
C GLY A 208 61.16 35.35 15.39
N ALA A 209 61.60 34.09 15.31
CA ALA A 209 62.98 33.71 15.66
C ALA A 209 64.04 34.42 14.80
N VAL A 210 63.82 34.50 13.47
CA VAL A 210 64.72 35.22 12.57
C VAL A 210 64.79 36.72 12.90
N ARG A 211 63.65 37.33 13.26
CA ARG A 211 63.64 38.75 13.68
C ARG A 211 64.43 38.98 14.96
N GLU A 212 64.32 38.10 15.95
CA GLU A 212 65.13 38.18 17.18
C GLU A 212 66.62 37.99 16.89
N GLU A 213 66.99 37.02 16.04
CA GLU A 213 68.39 36.83 15.64
C GLU A 213 68.94 38.07 14.91
N LEU A 214 68.16 38.67 14.01
CA LEU A 214 68.56 39.89 13.32
C LEU A 214 68.72 41.07 14.29
N ARG A 215 67.81 41.23 15.26
CA ARG A 215 67.95 42.25 16.32
C ARG A 215 69.21 42.03 17.15
N ALA A 216 69.50 40.79 17.53
CA ALA A 216 70.71 40.46 18.28
C ALA A 216 71.98 40.78 17.47
N LYS A 217 72.01 40.44 16.18
CA LYS A 217 73.12 40.81 15.28
C LYS A 217 73.25 42.32 15.12
N GLN A 218 72.15 43.04 14.97
CA GLN A 218 72.14 44.50 14.87
C GLN A 218 72.66 45.16 16.16
N GLN A 219 72.23 44.69 17.34
CA GLN A 219 72.72 45.17 18.62
C GLN A 219 74.22 44.89 18.78
N ALA A 220 74.67 43.67 18.47
CA ALA A 220 76.08 43.31 18.54
C ALA A 220 76.95 44.15 17.58
N ALA A 221 76.42 44.50 16.39
CA ALA A 221 77.08 45.41 15.47
C ALA A 221 77.14 46.85 16.04
N GLN A 222 76.06 47.34 16.65
CA GLN A 222 76.04 48.65 17.32
C GLN A 222 77.02 48.71 18.50
N ASP A 223 77.10 47.66 19.33
CA ASP A 223 78.04 47.59 20.46
C ASP A 223 79.49 47.54 19.98
N LYS A 224 79.76 46.90 18.83
CA LYS A 224 81.09 46.95 18.18
C LYS A 224 81.43 48.35 17.68
N LEU A 225 80.48 49.03 17.03
CA LEU A 225 80.66 50.39 16.52
C LEU A 225 80.92 51.38 17.67
N GLN A 226 79.99 51.45 18.64
CA GLN A 226 80.28 51.39 20.08
C GLN A 226 81.73 51.57 20.57
N ALA A 227 82.37 50.40 20.63
CA ALA A 227 83.72 50.20 21.10
C ALA A 227 84.77 50.78 20.14
N LEU A 228 84.56 50.71 18.82
CA LEU A 228 85.46 51.31 17.83
C LEU A 228 85.53 52.83 17.99
N ILE A 229 84.37 53.50 18.09
CA ILE A 229 84.28 54.95 18.35
C ILE A 229 85.03 55.32 19.64
N SER A 230 84.81 54.55 20.71
CA SER A 230 85.48 54.79 22.00
C SER A 230 87.00 54.61 21.90
N ARG A 231 87.46 53.64 21.11
CA ARG A 231 88.89 53.37 20.89
C ARG A 231 89.54 54.44 20.02
N ILE A 232 88.87 54.89 18.95
CA ILE A 232 89.32 56.02 18.14
C ILE A 232 89.46 57.26 19.00
N ALA A 233 88.46 57.58 19.84
CA ALA A 233 88.53 58.71 20.75
C ALA A 233 89.70 58.61 21.75
N ALA A 234 89.99 57.40 22.25
CA ALA A 234 91.16 57.16 23.10
C ALA A 234 92.48 57.39 22.34
N CYS A 235 92.62 56.84 21.14
CA CYS A 235 93.78 57.06 20.27
C CYS A 235 93.97 58.55 19.95
N ASP A 236 92.89 59.27 19.59
CA ASP A 236 92.92 60.71 19.33
C ASP A 236 93.37 61.49 20.56
N SER A 237 92.88 61.13 21.76
CA SER A 237 93.29 61.76 23.02
C SER A 237 94.77 61.51 23.35
N GLN A 238 95.27 60.30 23.10
CA GLN A 238 96.66 59.94 23.28
C GLN A 238 97.57 60.67 22.30
N ALA A 239 97.17 60.74 21.03
CA ALA A 239 97.88 61.50 20.00
C ALA A 239 97.95 62.99 20.36
N ALA A 240 96.84 63.59 20.83
CA ALA A 240 96.82 64.98 21.29
C ALA A 240 97.73 65.22 22.51
N GLY A 241 97.72 64.29 23.48
CA GLY A 241 98.62 64.34 24.64
C GLY A 241 100.08 64.28 24.25
N LEU A 242 100.45 63.35 23.36
CA LEU A 242 101.81 63.23 22.83
C LEU A 242 102.21 64.44 21.98
N ALA A 243 101.30 64.99 21.16
CA ALA A 243 101.57 66.20 20.38
C ALA A 243 101.86 67.40 21.28
N THR A 244 101.18 67.50 22.43
CA THR A 244 101.42 68.55 23.44
C THR A 244 102.80 68.37 24.09
N GLN A 245 103.15 67.14 24.50
CA GLN A 245 104.48 66.82 25.03
C GLN A 245 105.59 67.12 24.00
N LEU A 246 105.34 66.82 22.73
CA LEU A 246 106.27 67.06 21.64
C LEU A 246 106.46 68.56 21.38
N ALA A 247 105.40 69.37 21.47
CA ALA A 247 105.50 70.82 21.42
C ALA A 247 106.31 71.39 22.61
N GLU A 248 106.13 70.83 23.81
CA GLU A 248 106.87 71.22 24.99
C GLU A 248 108.36 70.87 24.88
N HIS A 249 108.68 69.64 24.46
CA HIS A 249 110.07 69.23 24.21
C HIS A 249 110.74 70.04 23.09
N ARG A 250 110.02 70.38 22.01
CA ARG A 250 110.56 71.29 20.98
C ARG A 250 110.79 72.70 21.51
N SER A 251 109.92 73.20 22.38
CA SER A 251 110.11 74.49 23.07
C SER A 251 111.35 74.46 23.98
N GLN A 252 111.50 73.39 24.76
CA GLN A 252 112.70 73.15 25.58
C GLN A 252 113.96 73.04 24.73
N GLN A 253 113.89 72.34 23.59
CA GLN A 253 114.98 72.23 22.62
C GLN A 253 115.33 73.59 22.00
N ALA A 254 114.35 74.41 21.65
CA ALA A 254 114.56 75.76 21.14
C ALA A 254 115.20 76.67 22.20
N ALA A 255 114.76 76.59 23.44
CA ALA A 255 115.34 77.32 24.56
C ALA A 255 116.78 76.89 24.85
N ALA A 256 117.06 75.58 24.86
CA ALA A 256 118.40 75.04 25.04
C ALA A 256 119.33 75.42 23.87
N ARG A 257 118.84 75.43 22.62
CA ARG A 257 119.59 75.94 21.45
C ARG A 257 119.88 77.43 21.56
N ALA A 258 118.92 78.24 22.01
CA ALA A 258 119.13 79.67 22.20
C ALA A 258 120.17 79.94 23.31
N GLN A 259 120.13 79.18 24.41
CA GLN A 259 121.14 79.25 25.47
C GLN A 259 122.52 78.81 24.96
N LEU A 260 122.58 77.74 24.17
CA LEU A 260 123.82 77.28 23.54
C LEU A 260 124.38 78.35 22.60
N ALA A 261 123.55 78.99 21.77
CA ALA A 261 123.97 80.07 20.88
C ALA A 261 124.53 81.29 21.64
N VAL A 262 123.95 81.65 22.80
CA VAL A 262 124.46 82.71 23.66
C VAL A 262 125.82 82.32 24.28
N VAL A 263 125.97 81.07 24.72
CA VAL A 263 127.24 80.54 25.22
C VAL A 263 128.30 80.52 24.10
N GLU A 264 127.94 80.07 22.90
CA GLU A 264 128.82 80.05 21.71
C GLU A 264 129.21 81.44 21.22
N GLN A 265 128.36 82.46 21.39
CA GLN A 265 128.69 83.86 21.07
C GLN A 265 129.57 84.53 22.14
N SER A 266 129.37 84.19 23.41
CA SER A 266 130.13 84.77 24.53
C SER A 266 131.50 84.10 24.72
N LEU A 267 131.64 82.81 24.40
CA LEU A 267 132.90 82.07 24.48
C LEU A 267 134.07 82.72 23.68
N PRO A 268 133.91 83.13 22.40
CA PRO A 268 134.96 83.83 21.67
C PRO A 268 135.30 85.20 22.27
N ALA A 269 134.31 85.91 22.82
CA ALA A 269 134.52 87.21 23.48
C ALA A 269 135.30 87.05 24.80
N VAL A 270 134.97 86.05 25.62
CA VAL A 270 135.69 85.73 26.87
C VAL A 270 137.08 85.16 26.56
N GLN A 271 137.24 84.35 25.51
CA GLN A 271 138.55 83.89 25.03
C GLN A 271 139.41 85.04 24.50
N ALA A 272 138.83 86.01 23.78
CA ALA A 272 139.52 87.21 23.32
C ALA A 272 139.91 88.12 24.49
N ALA A 273 139.03 88.29 25.47
CA ALA A 273 139.30 89.02 26.72
C ALA A 273 140.42 88.33 27.53
N LYS A 274 140.43 86.99 27.59
CA LYS A 274 141.50 86.19 28.19
C LYS A 274 142.82 86.44 27.47
N LYS A 275 142.86 86.34 26.13
CA LYS A 275 144.05 86.63 25.32
C LYS A 275 144.56 88.06 25.54
N SER A 276 143.65 89.04 25.66
CA SER A 276 144.00 90.42 25.99
C SER A 276 144.54 90.60 27.41
N ALA A 277 143.98 89.91 28.41
CA ALA A 277 144.46 89.95 29.79
C ALA A 277 145.86 89.31 29.93
N VAL A 278 146.10 88.20 29.23
CA VAL A 278 147.44 87.56 29.13
C VAL A 278 148.44 88.51 28.47
N ALA A 279 148.06 89.19 27.38
CA ALA A 279 148.92 90.18 26.72
C ALA A 279 149.26 91.39 27.62
N LYS A 280 148.36 91.74 28.54
CA LYS A 280 148.55 92.81 29.55
C LYS A 280 149.28 92.32 30.82
N LYS A 281 149.74 91.06 30.87
CA LYS A 281 150.35 90.40 32.04
C LYS A 281 149.46 90.42 33.29
N ASP A 282 148.15 90.59 33.14
CA ASP A 282 147.17 90.54 34.22
C ASP A 282 146.71 89.11 34.43
N TYR A 283 147.59 88.30 35.05
CA TYR A 283 147.39 86.87 35.20
C TYR A 283 146.23 86.52 36.15
N LYS A 284 145.88 87.40 37.11
CA LYS A 284 144.70 87.22 37.96
C LYS A 284 143.42 87.31 37.13
N LYS A 285 143.33 88.31 36.25
CA LYS A 285 142.19 88.48 35.36
C LYS A 285 142.13 87.39 34.28
N ALA A 286 143.28 86.95 33.77
CA ALA A 286 143.36 85.83 32.83
C ALA A 286 142.93 84.48 33.46
N ALA A 287 143.27 84.22 34.72
CA ALA A 287 142.84 83.02 35.45
C ALA A 287 141.33 83.03 35.74
N GLY A 288 140.76 84.20 36.09
CA GLY A 288 139.31 84.36 36.24
C GLY A 288 138.56 84.10 34.92
N LEU A 289 139.07 84.64 33.81
CA LEU A 289 138.52 84.41 32.47
C LEU A 289 138.75 82.97 31.97
N ASP A 290 139.79 82.26 32.45
CA ASP A 290 139.99 80.83 32.16
C ASP A 290 138.96 79.95 32.88
N LEU A 291 138.66 80.27 34.14
CA LEU A 291 137.56 79.65 34.88
C LEU A 291 136.22 79.93 34.20
N GLU A 292 135.99 81.15 33.72
CA GLU A 292 134.78 81.52 32.99
C GLU A 292 134.69 80.81 31.62
N CYS A 293 135.80 80.67 30.89
CA CYS A 293 135.84 79.87 29.66
C CYS A 293 135.56 78.39 29.92
N ARG A 294 136.10 77.80 31.00
CA ARG A 294 135.82 76.40 31.36
C ARG A 294 134.37 76.22 31.82
N ALA A 295 133.84 77.18 32.57
CA ALA A 295 132.44 77.17 32.97
C ALA A 295 131.52 77.23 31.74
N LEU A 296 131.77 78.17 30.80
CA LEU A 296 131.02 78.27 29.56
C LEU A 296 131.19 77.03 28.65
N ALA A 297 132.39 76.45 28.56
CA ALA A 297 132.61 75.21 27.82
C ALA A 297 131.86 74.01 28.43
N SER A 298 131.88 73.87 29.77
CA SER A 298 131.11 72.84 30.47
C SER A 298 129.60 73.06 30.33
N GLN A 299 129.16 74.32 30.28
CA GLN A 299 127.77 74.67 30.03
C GLN A 299 127.36 74.34 28.60
N ALA A 300 128.24 74.58 27.61
CA ALA A 300 128.01 74.19 26.22
C ALA A 300 127.93 72.67 26.06
N GLU A 301 128.84 71.90 26.68
CA GLU A 301 128.80 70.43 26.66
C GLU A 301 127.52 69.88 27.34
N CYS A 302 127.12 70.46 28.48
CA CYS A 302 125.88 70.10 29.16
C CYS A 302 124.63 70.41 28.31
N LEU A 303 124.61 71.57 27.63
CA LEU A 303 123.55 71.97 26.71
C LEU A 303 123.50 71.10 25.45
N GLN A 304 124.67 70.68 24.92
CA GLN A 304 124.74 69.75 23.80
C GLN A 304 124.25 68.35 24.18
N ALA A 305 124.59 67.86 25.37
CA ALA A 305 124.08 66.60 25.89
C ALA A 305 122.55 66.64 26.07
N THR A 306 122.00 67.70 26.67
CA THR A 306 120.55 67.87 26.81
C THR A 306 119.84 68.03 25.46
N LEU A 307 120.48 68.66 24.46
CA LEU A 307 119.92 68.74 23.11
C LEU A 307 119.91 67.40 22.37
N ALA A 308 120.91 66.53 22.62
CA ALA A 308 120.93 65.18 22.07
C ALA A 308 119.83 64.31 22.69
N GLU A 309 119.69 64.36 24.02
CA GLU A 309 118.61 63.64 24.73
C GLU A 309 117.22 64.15 24.31
N LEU A 310 117.03 65.47 24.21
CA LEU A 310 115.77 66.05 23.72
C LEU A 310 115.50 65.73 22.24
N GLY A 311 116.55 65.56 21.43
CA GLY A 311 116.41 65.10 20.04
C GLY A 311 115.87 63.68 19.97
N ASP A 312 116.47 62.76 20.73
CA ASP A 312 116.04 61.37 20.79
C ASP A 312 114.62 61.21 21.35
N THR A 313 114.21 62.04 22.32
CA THR A 313 112.84 62.01 22.84
C THR A 313 111.83 62.59 21.86
N VAL A 314 112.18 63.66 21.14
CA VAL A 314 111.33 64.22 20.08
C VAL A 314 111.14 63.21 18.95
N ASP A 315 112.19 62.54 18.47
CA ASP A 315 112.08 61.56 17.39
C ASP A 315 111.23 60.34 17.79
N LYS A 316 111.40 59.84 19.01
CA LYS A 316 110.57 58.74 19.56
C LYS A 316 109.11 59.16 19.74
N ALA A 317 108.87 60.35 20.28
CA ALA A 317 107.52 60.88 20.43
C ALA A 317 106.85 61.10 19.07
N GLN A 318 107.59 61.58 18.07
CA GLN A 318 107.09 61.82 16.72
C GLN A 318 106.68 60.52 16.01
N LEU A 319 107.52 59.48 16.10
CA LEU A 319 107.18 58.15 15.61
C LEU A 319 105.92 57.58 16.29
N SER A 320 105.78 57.82 17.59
CA SER A 320 104.63 57.35 18.37
C SER A 320 103.33 58.05 17.97
N VAL A 321 103.37 59.37 17.71
CA VAL A 321 102.23 60.14 17.17
C VAL A 321 101.84 59.62 15.79
N THR A 322 102.79 59.45 14.87
CA THR A 322 102.49 58.97 13.51
C THR A 322 101.89 57.56 13.50
N ASN A 323 102.34 56.68 14.41
CA ASN A 323 101.80 55.33 14.52
C ASN A 323 100.36 55.35 15.05
N LEU A 324 100.06 56.16 16.08
CA LEU A 324 98.70 56.30 16.61
C LEU A 324 97.74 56.95 15.62
N GLU A 325 98.20 57.95 14.86
CA GLU A 325 97.41 58.56 13.77
C GLU A 325 97.12 57.53 12.66
N SER A 326 98.10 56.69 12.30
CA SER A 326 97.89 55.61 11.33
C SER A 326 96.93 54.53 11.84
N GLU A 327 96.99 54.19 13.13
CA GLU A 327 96.07 53.24 13.76
C GLU A 327 94.64 53.83 13.78
N ALA A 328 94.48 55.09 14.18
CA ALA A 328 93.19 55.78 14.17
C ALA A 328 92.58 55.86 12.75
N LEU A 329 93.40 56.13 11.73
CA LEU A 329 92.95 56.13 10.33
C LEU A 329 92.53 54.73 9.86
N SER A 330 93.28 53.68 10.24
CA SER A 330 92.91 52.31 9.90
C SER A 330 91.61 51.87 10.56
N LEU A 331 91.38 52.28 11.82
CA LEU A 331 90.14 52.01 12.55
C LEU A 331 88.95 52.77 11.95
N ARG A 332 89.13 54.03 11.54
CA ARG A 332 88.10 54.81 10.82
C ARG A 332 87.76 54.23 9.44
N ALA A 333 88.73 53.61 8.75
CA ALA A 333 88.45 52.89 7.51
C ALA A 333 87.56 51.66 7.75
N THR A 334 87.82 50.92 8.84
CA THR A 334 86.97 49.77 9.21
C THR A 334 85.56 50.15 9.67
N GLU A 335 85.34 51.39 10.15
CA GLU A 335 83.99 51.92 10.41
C GLU A 335 83.21 52.23 9.12
N SER A 336 83.87 52.46 7.99
CA SER A 336 83.23 52.82 6.72
C SER A 336 82.79 51.60 5.90
N GLU A 337 83.24 50.39 6.23
CA GLU A 337 82.99 49.15 5.47
C GLU A 337 81.89 48.26 6.07
N HIS A 338 81.22 48.72 7.13
CA HIS A 338 80.17 47.99 7.86
C HIS A 338 78.90 48.83 8.03
#